data_AF-A0A0T5NR20-F1
#
_entry.id   AF-A0A0T5NR20-F1
#
_cell.length_a   1.000
_cell.length_b   1.000
_cell.length_c   1.000
_cell.angle_alpha   90.00
_cell.angle_beta   90.00
_cell.angle_gamma   90.00
#
_symmetry.space_group_name_H-M   'P 1'
#
loop_
_entity.id
_entity.type
_entity.pdbx_description
1 polymer ?
#
loop_
_entity_poly.entity_id
_entity_poly.type
_entity_poly.pdbx_seq_one_letter_code
_entity_poly.pdbx_strand_id
1 'polypeptide(L)'
;MIDSRRAQGPAKKEIPDSVVQREIRRALSSSDGPFALMQIEGTGSVAVLRVIETNGPYRTWSAWGTSERRSVSTRGGVITSTRGLGTDLMSSSVNGLLGMLSRRQDGIERQVLRHLDGENQIEETEAYCAFTPDGRQTYEGGALRLAVTRIDVFCKTDTGTFNNYYLVSDSGRIVEARTWLGEGLGYFTLSHLR
;
A
#
# COMPACT_ATOMS: atom_id res chain seq x y z
N MET A 1 -35.38 25.23 -6.92
CA MET A 1 -33.95 25.51 -7.13
C MET A 1 -33.26 25.21 -5.81
N ILE A 2 -32.81 23.97 -5.61
CA ILE A 2 -32.23 23.52 -4.33
C ILE A 2 -30.72 23.54 -4.47
N ASP A 3 -30.11 24.39 -3.64
CA ASP A 3 -28.69 24.73 -3.57
C ASP A 3 -27.87 23.46 -3.25
N SER A 4 -27.14 22.95 -4.24
CA SER A 4 -26.32 21.73 -4.14
C SER A 4 -24.95 22.08 -3.56
N ARG A 5 -24.89 22.49 -2.30
CA ARG A 5 -23.61 22.58 -1.59
C ARG A 5 -23.20 21.18 -1.15
N ARG A 6 -22.50 20.47 -2.03
CA ARG A 6 -21.60 19.38 -1.59
C ARG A 6 -20.64 20.00 -0.59
N ALA A 7 -20.77 19.63 0.68
CA ALA A 7 -19.78 19.95 1.70
C ALA A 7 -18.44 19.36 1.26
N GLN A 8 -17.56 20.20 0.73
CA GLN A 8 -16.16 19.85 0.58
C GLN A 8 -15.63 19.63 2.00
N GLY A 9 -15.31 18.39 2.32
CA GLY A 9 -14.58 18.06 3.55
C GLY A 9 -13.30 18.91 3.63
N PRO A 10 -12.79 19.20 4.83
CA PRO A 10 -11.60 20.02 4.99
C PRO A 10 -10.45 19.46 4.15
N ALA A 11 -9.76 20.35 3.42
CA ALA A 11 -8.56 19.98 2.67
C ALA A 11 -7.57 19.29 3.61
N LYS A 12 -7.12 18.09 3.24
CA LYS A 12 -6.10 17.38 4.02
C LYS A 12 -4.84 18.21 4.06
N LYS A 13 -4.34 18.43 5.28
CA LYS A 13 -3.10 19.15 5.49
C LYS A 13 -1.95 18.28 5.01
N GLU A 14 -1.35 18.67 3.89
CA GLU A 14 -0.18 18.01 3.33
C GLU A 14 1.04 18.20 4.24
N ILE A 15 1.79 17.13 4.50
CA ILE A 15 3.00 17.17 5.33
C ILE A 15 4.16 17.60 4.43
N PRO A 16 4.91 18.67 4.77
CA PRO A 16 6.00 19.14 3.91
C PRO A 16 7.07 18.06 3.67
N ASP A 17 7.54 17.93 2.42
CA ASP A 17 8.56 16.95 2.03
C ASP A 17 9.82 17.02 2.91
N SER A 18 10.26 18.23 3.28
CA SER A 18 11.43 18.43 4.13
C SER A 18 11.29 17.76 5.51
N VAL A 19 10.07 17.67 6.04
CA VAL A 19 9.75 16.96 7.29
C VAL A 19 9.84 15.46 7.07
N VAL A 20 9.22 14.95 5.99
CA VAL A 20 9.25 13.51 5.63
C VAL A 20 10.69 13.05 5.43
N GLN A 21 11.48 13.78 4.65
CA GLN A 21 12.88 13.46 4.38
C GLN A 21 13.75 13.48 5.64
N ARG A 22 13.46 14.37 6.59
CA ARG A 22 14.15 14.38 7.90
C ARG A 22 13.83 13.13 8.71
N GLU A 23 12.57 12.71 8.76
CA GLU A 23 12.17 11.50 9.47
C GLU A 23 12.75 10.22 8.84
N ILE A 24 12.78 10.14 7.50
CA ILE A 24 13.45 9.04 6.77
C ILE A 24 14.92 8.95 7.18
N ARG A 25 15.66 10.07 7.17
CA ARG A 25 17.08 10.07 7.58
C ARG A 25 17.27 9.61 9.02
N ARG A 26 16.44 10.10 9.94
CA ARG A 26 16.50 9.71 11.36
C ARG A 26 16.25 8.21 11.53
N ALA A 27 15.22 7.68 10.88
CA ALA A 27 14.90 6.26 10.92
C ALA A 27 16.06 5.40 10.37
N LEU A 28 16.55 5.72 9.17
CA LEU A 28 17.65 4.98 8.53
C LEU A 28 18.97 5.03 9.31
N SER A 29 19.21 6.10 10.09
CA SER A 29 20.37 6.21 10.98
C SER A 29 20.24 5.41 12.28
N SER A 30 19.03 4.96 12.63
CA SER A 30 18.78 4.30 13.91
C SER A 30 19.07 2.80 13.91
N SER A 31 19.06 2.15 12.73
CA SER A 31 19.38 0.72 12.58
C SER A 31 19.52 0.35 11.10
N ASP A 32 20.07 -0.84 10.85
CA ASP A 32 20.14 -1.47 9.52
C ASP A 32 18.87 -2.27 9.15
N GLY A 33 17.85 -2.23 10.01
CA GLY A 33 16.60 -2.95 9.81
C GLY A 33 15.78 -2.45 8.61
N PRO A 34 14.74 -3.21 8.21
CA PRO A 34 13.84 -2.83 7.14
C PRO A 34 12.99 -1.62 7.55
N PHE A 35 12.99 -0.61 6.67
CA PHE A 35 12.16 0.58 6.77
C PHE A 35 11.30 0.76 5.52
N ALA A 36 10.12 1.35 5.69
CA ALA A 36 9.27 1.76 4.59
C ALA A 36 8.64 3.12 4.88
N LEU A 37 8.29 3.88 3.86
CA LEU A 37 7.41 5.04 3.95
C LEU A 37 5.99 4.58 3.63
N MET A 38 5.04 4.95 4.49
CA MET A 38 3.61 4.79 4.25
C MET A 38 2.99 6.15 3.93
N GLN A 39 2.07 6.15 2.96
CA GLN A 39 1.17 7.26 2.69
C GLN A 39 -0.25 6.72 2.49
N ILE A 40 -1.23 7.28 3.20
CA ILE A 40 -2.64 6.89 3.07
C ILE A 40 -3.43 8.08 2.54
N GLU A 41 -3.97 7.95 1.33
CA GLU A 41 -4.73 9.03 0.69
C GLU A 41 -6.01 9.33 1.47
N GLY A 42 -6.72 8.33 2.00
CA GLY A 42 -7.96 8.46 2.76
C GLY A 42 -7.84 9.17 4.11
N THR A 43 -6.63 9.31 4.67
CA THR A 43 -6.40 10.06 5.92
C THR A 43 -5.38 11.20 5.78
N GLY A 44 -4.58 11.22 4.71
CA GLY A 44 -3.43 12.12 4.57
C GLY A 44 -2.27 11.74 5.50
N SER A 45 -2.34 10.56 6.11
CA SER A 45 -1.30 10.11 7.03
C SER A 45 -0.04 9.73 6.26
N VAL A 46 1.09 10.21 6.77
CA VAL A 46 2.43 9.81 6.33
C VAL A 46 3.22 9.36 7.54
N ALA A 47 3.88 8.20 7.46
CA ALA A 47 4.81 7.79 8.51
C ALA A 47 5.90 6.87 7.95
N VAL A 48 7.07 6.91 8.60
CA VAL A 48 8.08 5.87 8.42
C VAL A 48 7.70 4.67 9.26
N LEU A 49 7.73 3.49 8.68
CA LEU A 49 7.39 2.23 9.32
C LEU A 49 8.65 1.38 9.54
N ARG A 50 8.65 0.62 10.63
CA ARG A 50 9.60 -0.47 10.90
C ARG A 50 8.86 -1.80 10.96
N VAL A 51 9.54 -2.90 10.68
CA VAL A 51 9.00 -4.24 10.99
C VAL A 51 8.99 -4.44 12.50
N ILE A 52 7.86 -4.88 13.04
CA ILE A 52 7.69 -5.23 14.45
C ILE A 52 7.44 -6.72 14.67
N GLU A 53 7.09 -7.47 13.63
CA GLU A 53 6.87 -8.92 13.69
C GLU A 53 7.14 -9.57 12.33
N THR A 54 7.63 -10.81 12.35
CA THR A 54 7.86 -11.65 11.18
C THR A 54 7.28 -13.03 11.41
N ASN A 55 6.23 -13.37 10.66
CA ASN A 55 5.62 -14.70 10.70
C ASN A 55 5.70 -15.34 9.31
N GLY A 56 6.69 -16.21 9.10
CA GLY A 56 6.95 -16.84 7.82
C GLY A 56 7.12 -15.80 6.68
N PRO A 57 6.31 -15.85 5.61
CA PRO A 57 6.41 -14.90 4.50
C PRO A 57 5.78 -13.53 4.80
N TYR A 58 5.17 -13.35 5.97
CA TYR A 58 4.50 -12.12 6.37
C TYR A 58 5.43 -11.22 7.19
N ARG A 59 5.24 -9.90 7.04
CA ARG A 59 5.86 -8.87 7.85
C ARG A 59 4.78 -7.94 8.38
N THR A 60 4.80 -7.67 9.68
CA THR A 60 3.94 -6.66 10.31
C THR A 60 4.76 -5.40 10.51
N TRP A 61 4.27 -4.30 9.98
CA TRP A 61 4.89 -3.00 10.06
C TRP A 61 4.11 -2.10 11.01
N SER A 62 4.82 -1.24 11.73
CA SER A 62 4.22 -0.19 12.54
C SER A 62 5.10 1.06 12.52
N ALA A 63 4.52 2.20 12.87
CA ALA A 63 5.20 3.48 12.78
C ALA A 63 6.46 3.51 13.66
N TRP A 64 7.57 3.95 13.08
CA TRP A 64 8.85 4.14 13.75
C TRP A 64 8.81 5.40 14.63
N GLY A 65 9.48 5.37 15.78
CA GLY A 65 9.59 6.53 16.66
C GLY A 65 8.32 6.90 17.45
N THR A 66 7.28 6.05 17.40
CA THR A 66 6.01 6.25 18.11
C THR A 66 5.56 5.00 18.87
N SER A 67 4.68 5.19 19.86
CA SER A 67 4.02 4.13 20.63
C SER A 67 2.64 3.74 20.07
N GLU A 68 2.29 4.24 18.90
CA GLU A 68 1.03 3.91 18.23
C GLU A 68 0.91 2.42 17.92
N ARG A 69 -0.29 1.88 18.07
CA ARG A 69 -0.59 0.46 17.88
C ARG A 69 -1.21 0.16 16.50
N ARG A 70 -1.07 1.09 15.55
CA ARG A 70 -1.53 0.92 14.17
C ARG A 70 -0.54 0.05 13.41
N SER A 71 -1.03 -0.85 12.57
CA SER A 71 -0.17 -1.73 11.80
C SER A 71 -0.70 -2.03 10.40
N VAL A 72 0.23 -2.42 9.54
CA VAL A 72 -0.04 -2.99 8.22
C VAL A 72 0.74 -4.29 8.10
N SER A 73 0.09 -5.35 7.65
CA SER A 73 0.74 -6.62 7.34
C SER A 73 0.95 -6.73 5.85
N THR A 74 2.10 -7.27 5.46
CA THR A 74 2.44 -7.50 4.06
C THR A 74 2.92 -8.92 3.84
N ARG A 75 2.77 -9.38 2.59
CA ARG A 75 3.46 -10.56 2.08
C ARG A 75 4.13 -10.19 0.75
N GLY A 76 5.44 -10.40 0.66
CA GLY A 76 6.20 -10.06 -0.55
C GLY A 76 6.15 -8.59 -0.95
N GLY A 77 5.88 -7.67 0.00
CA GLY A 77 5.72 -6.24 -0.27
C GLY A 77 4.29 -5.78 -0.60
N VAL A 78 3.33 -6.71 -0.68
CA VAL A 78 1.91 -6.41 -0.94
C VAL A 78 1.13 -6.44 0.37
N ILE A 79 0.23 -5.49 0.56
CA ILE A 79 -0.59 -5.36 1.77
C ILE A 79 -1.61 -6.50 1.84
N THR A 80 -1.63 -7.19 2.97
CA THR A 80 -2.56 -8.29 3.26
C THR A 80 -3.59 -7.94 4.31
N SER A 81 -3.29 -7.02 5.21
CA SER A 81 -4.24 -6.53 6.22
C SER A 81 -3.77 -5.25 6.89
N THR A 82 -4.68 -4.52 7.52
CA THR A 82 -4.40 -3.35 8.36
C THR A 82 -5.08 -3.46 9.71
N ARG A 83 -4.56 -2.74 10.72
CA ARG A 83 -5.14 -2.65 12.06
C ARG A 83 -5.06 -1.23 12.61
N GLY A 84 -6.18 -0.74 13.13
CA GLY A 84 -6.30 0.56 13.78
C GLY A 84 -6.29 1.74 12.81
N LEU A 85 -6.56 1.53 11.52
CA LEU A 85 -6.59 2.61 10.51
C LEU A 85 -8.02 3.14 10.24
N GLY A 86 -9.05 2.59 10.89
CA GLY A 86 -10.45 2.92 10.65
C GLY A 86 -11.12 1.78 9.89
N THR A 87 -11.38 1.97 8.60
CA THR A 87 -11.94 0.93 7.71
C THR A 87 -10.85 -0.08 7.33
N ASP A 88 -10.48 -0.93 8.28
CA ASP A 88 -9.36 -1.85 8.12
C ASP A 88 -9.63 -2.94 7.09
N LEU A 89 -8.60 -3.23 6.28
CA LEU A 89 -8.56 -4.44 5.47
C LEU A 89 -8.30 -5.64 6.40
N MET A 90 -9.28 -6.54 6.53
CA MET A 90 -9.15 -7.73 7.37
C MET A 90 -8.21 -8.76 6.76
N SER A 91 -8.36 -9.01 5.45
CA SER A 91 -7.47 -9.87 4.68
C SER A 91 -7.57 -9.58 3.19
N SER A 92 -6.58 -10.02 2.40
CA SER A 92 -6.65 -10.06 0.94
C SER A 92 -6.03 -11.33 0.36
N SER A 93 -6.53 -11.75 -0.80
CA SER A 93 -6.06 -12.95 -1.49
C SER A 93 -4.93 -12.63 -2.47
N VAL A 94 -3.69 -12.66 -2.01
CA VAL A 94 -2.53 -12.12 -2.77
C VAL A 94 -1.72 -13.14 -3.58
N ASN A 95 -2.05 -14.44 -3.56
CA ASN A 95 -1.20 -15.46 -4.20
C ASN A 95 -1.08 -15.27 -5.72
N GLY A 96 -2.22 -15.12 -6.41
CA GLY A 96 -2.24 -14.89 -7.86
C GLY A 96 -1.55 -13.57 -8.22
N LEU A 97 -1.81 -12.52 -7.45
CA LEU A 97 -1.15 -11.21 -7.60
C LEU A 97 0.36 -11.32 -7.55
N LEU A 98 0.90 -11.96 -6.51
CA LEU A 98 2.34 -12.15 -6.35
C LEU A 98 2.93 -13.00 -7.50
N GLY A 99 2.17 -13.97 -8.01
CA GLY A 99 2.51 -14.73 -9.21
C GLY A 99 2.67 -13.84 -10.45
N MET A 100 1.69 -12.97 -10.73
CA MET A 100 1.72 -12.03 -11.84
C MET A 100 2.87 -11.02 -11.71
N LEU A 101 3.05 -10.43 -10.54
CA LEU A 101 4.09 -9.42 -10.29
C LEU A 101 5.51 -9.98 -10.38
N SER A 102 5.76 -11.17 -9.80
CA SER A 102 7.09 -11.79 -9.83
C SER A 102 7.53 -12.15 -11.24
N ARG A 103 6.59 -12.56 -12.10
CA ARG A 103 6.83 -12.89 -13.51
C ARG A 103 6.79 -11.68 -14.44
N ARG A 104 6.33 -10.52 -13.94
CA ARG A 104 6.03 -9.32 -14.75
C ARG A 104 5.14 -9.67 -15.93
N GLN A 105 4.13 -10.48 -15.66
CA GLN A 105 3.30 -11.06 -16.69
C GLN A 105 2.13 -10.12 -17.02
N ASP A 106 1.87 -9.95 -18.31
CA ASP A 106 0.60 -9.38 -18.79
C ASP A 106 -0.52 -10.41 -18.67
N GLY A 107 -1.71 -9.98 -18.25
CA GLY A 107 -2.87 -10.87 -18.15
C GLY A 107 -3.85 -10.45 -17.06
N ILE A 108 -4.81 -11.33 -16.77
CA ILE A 108 -5.89 -11.07 -15.81
C ILE A 108 -5.81 -12.06 -14.64
N GLU A 109 -5.93 -11.54 -13.42
CA GLU A 109 -5.98 -12.35 -12.20
C GLU A 109 -7.04 -11.80 -11.22
N ARG A 110 -7.68 -12.70 -10.47
CA ARG A 110 -8.70 -12.33 -9.49
C ARG A 110 -8.05 -11.84 -8.20
N GLN A 111 -8.54 -10.72 -7.68
CA GLN A 111 -8.22 -10.20 -6.36
C GLN A 111 -9.46 -10.20 -5.48
N VAL A 112 -9.27 -10.51 -4.20
CA VAL A 112 -10.35 -10.43 -3.21
C VAL A 112 -9.82 -9.65 -2.02
N LEU A 113 -10.53 -8.57 -1.69
CA LEU A 113 -10.33 -7.76 -0.48
C LEU A 113 -11.46 -8.09 0.49
N ARG A 114 -11.16 -8.17 1.78
CA ARG A 114 -12.14 -8.47 2.82
C ARG A 114 -12.12 -7.40 3.89
N HIS A 115 -13.28 -6.80 4.14
CA HIS A 115 -13.50 -5.78 5.15
C HIS A 115 -14.55 -6.25 6.16
N LEU A 116 -14.78 -5.45 7.21
CA LEU A 116 -15.92 -5.62 8.10
C LEU A 116 -16.95 -4.55 7.80
N ASP A 117 -18.22 -4.94 7.78
CA ASP A 117 -19.36 -4.01 7.76
C ASP A 117 -19.69 -3.48 9.17
N GLY A 118 -20.77 -2.70 9.28
CA GLY A 118 -21.23 -2.12 10.56
C GLY A 118 -21.70 -3.17 11.58
N GLU A 119 -22.08 -4.35 11.10
CA GLU A 119 -22.54 -5.51 11.86
C GLU A 119 -21.42 -6.52 12.14
N ASN A 120 -20.16 -6.14 11.86
CA ASN A 120 -18.96 -6.96 12.06
C ASN A 120 -19.00 -8.28 11.27
N GLN A 121 -19.65 -8.28 10.10
CA GLN A 121 -19.62 -9.37 9.13
C GLN A 121 -18.55 -9.10 8.06
N ILE A 122 -18.02 -10.17 7.48
CA ILE A 122 -17.06 -10.05 6.38
C ILE A 122 -17.79 -9.64 5.11
N GLU A 123 -17.38 -8.50 4.55
CA GLU A 123 -17.77 -8.08 3.21
C GLU A 123 -16.60 -8.32 2.25
N GLU A 124 -16.86 -8.99 1.13
CA GLU A 124 -15.84 -9.27 0.10
C GLU A 124 -16.01 -8.33 -1.09
N THR A 125 -14.92 -7.64 -1.45
CA THR A 125 -14.80 -6.99 -2.76
C THR A 125 -14.00 -7.90 -3.68
N GLU A 126 -14.69 -8.56 -4.61
CA GLU A 126 -14.05 -9.29 -5.70
C GLU A 126 -13.74 -8.37 -6.88
N ALA A 127 -12.53 -8.46 -7.41
CA ALA A 127 -12.10 -7.72 -8.58
C ALA A 127 -11.36 -8.61 -9.57
N TYR A 128 -11.60 -8.39 -10.86
CA TYR A 128 -10.78 -8.93 -11.94
C TYR A 128 -9.80 -7.87 -12.38
N CYS A 129 -8.51 -8.15 -12.21
CA CYS A 129 -7.45 -7.17 -12.40
C CYS A 129 -6.59 -7.51 -13.61
N ALA A 130 -6.50 -6.59 -14.56
CA ALA A 130 -5.59 -6.65 -15.70
C ALA A 130 -4.25 -6.05 -15.30
N PHE A 131 -3.17 -6.81 -15.48
CA PHE A 131 -1.79 -6.45 -15.19
C PHE A 131 -1.12 -6.05 -16.50
N THR A 132 -0.51 -4.87 -16.52
CA THR A 132 0.18 -4.35 -17.69
C THR A 132 1.58 -3.90 -17.27
N PRO A 133 2.61 -4.71 -17.54
CA PRO A 133 3.99 -4.31 -17.33
C PRO A 133 4.35 -3.13 -18.23
N ASP A 134 4.92 -2.09 -17.64
CA ASP A 134 5.40 -0.88 -18.31
C ASP A 134 6.94 -0.87 -18.40
N GLY A 135 7.50 0.19 -18.99
CA GLY A 135 8.93 0.41 -19.13
C GLY A 135 9.73 0.33 -17.83
N ARG A 136 11.00 -0.04 -18.00
CA ARG A 136 11.99 -0.06 -16.93
C ARG A 136 12.30 1.37 -16.50
N GLN A 137 12.32 1.62 -15.18
CA GLN A 137 12.62 2.90 -14.58
C GLN A 137 13.56 2.74 -13.37
N THR A 138 13.99 3.86 -12.79
CA THR A 138 14.81 3.86 -11.57
C THR A 138 13.92 4.22 -10.39
N TYR A 139 13.97 3.38 -9.36
CA TYR A 139 13.39 3.66 -8.05
C TYR A 139 14.44 4.30 -7.15
N GLU A 140 14.11 5.44 -6.54
CA GLU A 140 14.92 6.14 -5.55
C GLU A 140 14.11 6.35 -4.27
N GLY A 141 14.46 5.66 -3.19
CA GLY A 141 13.71 5.67 -1.94
C GLY A 141 14.60 5.37 -0.75
N GLY A 142 14.80 6.35 0.14
CA GLY A 142 15.69 6.18 1.28
C GLY A 142 17.12 5.86 0.86
N ALA A 143 17.61 4.67 1.21
CA ALA A 143 18.92 4.15 0.83
C ALA A 143 18.90 3.32 -0.47
N LEU A 144 17.73 3.11 -1.08
CA LEU A 144 17.59 2.31 -2.31
C LEU A 144 17.73 3.18 -3.55
N ARG A 145 18.56 2.68 -4.48
CA ARG A 145 18.60 3.09 -5.89
C ARG A 145 18.62 1.85 -6.75
N LEU A 146 17.49 1.48 -7.36
CA LEU A 146 17.33 0.20 -8.05
C LEU A 146 16.65 0.39 -9.40
N ALA A 147 17.02 -0.44 -10.38
CA ALA A 147 16.23 -0.58 -11.59
C ALA A 147 14.97 -1.41 -11.29
N VAL A 148 13.83 -0.93 -11.75
CA VAL A 148 12.51 -1.54 -11.52
C VAL A 148 11.68 -1.55 -12.80
N THR A 149 10.72 -2.46 -12.88
CA THR A 149 9.62 -2.40 -13.86
C THR A 149 8.37 -1.96 -13.11
N ARG A 150 7.66 -0.98 -13.64
CA ARG A 150 6.32 -0.65 -13.17
C ARG A 150 5.33 -1.64 -13.74
N ILE A 151 4.38 -2.08 -12.94
CA ILE A 151 3.26 -2.89 -13.38
C ILE A 151 2.00 -2.13 -12.94
N ASP A 152 1.27 -1.61 -13.93
CA ASP A 152 -0.04 -1.02 -13.70
C ASP A 152 -1.09 -2.13 -13.63
N VAL A 153 -2.02 -2.00 -12.67
CA VAL A 153 -3.02 -3.03 -12.39
C VAL A 153 -4.39 -2.39 -12.34
N PHE A 154 -5.13 -2.50 -13.44
CA PHE A 154 -6.49 -2.00 -13.56
C PHE A 154 -7.46 -3.07 -13.07
N CYS A 155 -8.27 -2.76 -12.07
CA CYS A 155 -9.20 -3.69 -11.44
C CYS A 155 -10.64 -3.27 -11.66
N LYS A 156 -11.49 -4.23 -12.04
CA LYS A 156 -12.93 -4.06 -12.19
C LYS A 156 -13.68 -4.91 -11.17
N THR A 157 -14.62 -4.29 -10.47
CA THR A 157 -15.61 -4.95 -9.59
C THR A 157 -16.97 -4.98 -10.28
N ASP A 158 -17.98 -5.48 -9.59
CA ASP A 158 -19.40 -5.37 -10.00
C ASP A 158 -19.93 -3.93 -9.98
N THR A 159 -19.38 -3.09 -9.11
CA THR A 159 -19.88 -1.77 -8.73
C THR A 159 -18.99 -0.63 -9.20
N GLY A 160 -17.77 -0.91 -9.66
CA GLY A 160 -16.82 0.12 -10.03
C GLY A 160 -15.46 -0.39 -10.51
N THR A 161 -14.47 0.49 -10.44
CA THR A 161 -13.11 0.24 -10.91
C THR A 161 -12.10 0.97 -10.03
N PHE A 162 -10.90 0.40 -9.87
CA PHE A 162 -9.78 1.05 -9.20
C PHE A 162 -8.45 0.66 -9.84
N ASN A 163 -7.39 1.44 -9.59
CA ASN A 163 -6.09 1.28 -10.22
C ASN A 163 -4.97 1.18 -9.20
N ASN A 164 -4.25 0.08 -9.22
CA ASN A 164 -3.05 -0.12 -8.42
C ASN A 164 -1.80 0.02 -9.31
N TYR A 165 -0.64 0.22 -8.69
CA TYR A 165 0.63 -0.01 -9.35
C TYR A 165 1.63 -0.64 -8.41
N TYR A 166 2.59 -1.35 -8.99
CA TYR A 166 3.68 -1.99 -8.28
C TYR A 166 5.00 -1.71 -8.99
N LEU A 167 6.03 -1.35 -8.22
CA LEU A 167 7.40 -1.26 -8.72
C LEU A 167 8.17 -2.51 -8.30
N VAL A 168 8.58 -3.29 -9.28
CA VAL A 168 9.25 -4.58 -9.06
C VAL A 168 10.70 -4.46 -9.50
N SER A 169 11.66 -4.60 -8.59
CA SER A 169 13.09 -4.64 -8.90
C SER A 169 13.48 -5.93 -9.63
N ASP A 170 14.59 -5.96 -10.36
CA ASP A 170 15.03 -7.12 -11.16
C ASP A 170 15.05 -8.46 -10.42
N SER A 171 15.35 -8.43 -9.13
CA SER A 171 15.34 -9.63 -8.26
C SER A 171 13.94 -10.16 -7.95
N GLY A 172 12.89 -9.52 -8.45
CA GLY A 172 11.49 -9.84 -8.16
C GLY A 172 10.97 -9.21 -6.87
N ARG A 173 11.79 -8.42 -6.15
CA ARG A 173 11.35 -7.70 -4.95
C ARG A 173 10.45 -6.51 -5.34
N ILE A 174 9.26 -6.46 -4.76
CA ILE A 174 8.36 -5.29 -4.82
C ILE A 174 8.93 -4.23 -3.87
N VAL A 175 9.30 -3.06 -4.42
CA VAL A 175 9.90 -1.96 -3.65
C VAL A 175 8.93 -0.82 -3.42
N GLU A 176 7.86 -0.74 -4.21
CA GLU A 176 6.75 0.16 -3.96
C GLU A 176 5.44 -0.48 -4.41
N ALA A 177 4.38 -0.26 -3.64
CA ALA A 177 3.03 -0.68 -3.98
C ALA A 177 2.06 0.45 -3.62
N ARG A 178 1.30 0.95 -4.61
CA ARG A 178 0.11 1.78 -4.36
C ARG A 178 -1.11 0.92 -4.58
N THR A 179 -1.83 0.65 -3.50
CA THR A 179 -2.95 -0.30 -3.47
C THR A 179 -4.20 0.36 -2.93
N TRP A 180 -5.33 0.21 -3.63
CA TRP A 180 -6.64 0.58 -3.10
C TRP A 180 -7.05 -0.41 -2.01
N LEU A 181 -7.40 0.10 -0.83
CA LEU A 181 -7.76 -0.69 0.35
C LEU A 181 -9.22 -0.52 0.77
N GLY A 182 -10.11 -0.12 -0.13
CA GLY A 182 -11.51 0.15 0.19
C GLY A 182 -11.88 1.64 0.16
N GLU A 183 -13.17 1.94 0.11
CA GLU A 183 -13.69 3.33 0.08
C GLU A 183 -13.27 4.16 1.30
N GLY A 184 -13.15 3.54 2.48
CA GLY A 184 -12.78 4.24 3.70
C GLY A 184 -11.32 4.71 3.73
N LEU A 185 -10.38 3.82 3.39
CA LEU A 185 -8.93 4.14 3.40
C LEU A 185 -8.43 4.73 2.09
N GLY A 186 -9.12 4.49 0.98
CA GLY A 186 -8.65 4.83 -0.35
C GLY A 186 -7.33 4.11 -0.66
N TYR A 187 -6.37 4.84 -1.23
CA TYR A 187 -5.08 4.28 -1.60
C TYR A 187 -4.06 4.33 -0.47
N PHE A 188 -3.35 3.22 -0.31
CA PHE A 188 -2.19 3.08 0.55
C PHE A 188 -0.96 2.86 -0.33
N THR A 189 0.00 3.77 -0.23
CA THR A 189 1.32 3.62 -0.84
C THR A 189 2.32 3.16 0.23
N LEU A 190 2.99 2.04 -0.03
CA LEU A 190 4.09 1.52 0.78
C LEU A 190 5.38 1.50 -0.05
N SER A 191 6.37 2.29 0.34
CA SER A 191 7.63 2.49 -0.38
C SER A 191 8.80 2.01 0.49
N HIS A 192 9.53 0.99 0.06
CA HIS A 192 10.67 0.46 0.81
C HIS A 192 11.86 1.42 0.80
N LEU A 193 12.51 1.60 1.95
CA LEU A 193 13.61 2.56 2.10
C LEU A 193 15.00 1.89 2.21
N ARG A 194 15.03 0.56 2.29
CA ARG A 194 16.22 -0.31 2.31
C ARG A 194 15.79 -1.75 1.95
#